data_AF-A0A2E4XR16-F1
#
_entry.id   AF-A0A2E4XR16-F1
#
_cell.length_a   1.000
_cell.length_b   1.000
_cell.length_c   1.000
_cell.angle_alpha   90.00
_cell.angle_beta   90.00
_cell.angle_gamma   90.00
#
_symmetry.space_group_name_H-M   'P 1'
#
loop_
_entity.id
_entity.type
_entity.pdbx_description
1 polymer ?
#
loop_
_entity_poly.entity_id
_entity_poly.type
_entity_poly.pdbx_seq_one_letter_code
_entity_poly.pdbx_strand_id
1 'polypeptide(L)'
;MNGAAQKPIEEANVWIRDSFDSEREWIIELSPSAINDIEKAVDAAADAGHAPQDLRPETFPLPRLKATLSDIYEIIENGRGFAVVRGWPSERHNHQENLLAFCGIASYFGEAKVQNYEGEPIVDVIDKDKPYDHTSRGYMSNKRLPFHSDGADLVGLLCLGEPAEGGTSLLLSATHLYNTILQEKPEYLTTLTRGFYHHRRGQHDPGESPLSPERIPIFSFSNGLLHCCYNRNPIEWVDHEGIALSDDEIEVLDYFDALCHRPGMAVEMEFRRGDMQFVNNFVILHSRTEYRDALENKRHLVRLWLENANSKRGAGGLLDIYVPGSSKVSQEHAAE
;
A
#
# COMPACT_ATOMS: atom_id res chain seq x y z
N MET A 1 -1.54 -8.19 25.52
CA MET A 1 -2.74 -7.75 26.27
C MET A 1 -3.67 -8.95 26.42
N ASN A 2 -3.87 -9.45 27.64
CA ASN A 2 -4.85 -10.50 27.95
C ASN A 2 -6.20 -9.84 28.31
N GLY A 3 -7.28 -10.18 27.59
CA GLY A 3 -8.64 -10.14 28.15
C GLY A 3 -9.57 -8.98 27.79
N ALA A 4 -9.29 -8.15 26.78
CA ALA A 4 -10.35 -7.31 26.21
C ALA A 4 -11.23 -8.17 25.29
N ALA A 5 -12.55 -8.17 25.50
CA ALA A 5 -13.48 -8.84 24.59
C ALA A 5 -13.31 -8.24 23.19
N GLN A 6 -12.92 -9.08 22.22
CA GLN A 6 -12.84 -8.70 20.82
C GLN A 6 -14.26 -8.38 20.34
N LYS A 7 -14.44 -7.19 19.75
CA LYS A 7 -15.74 -6.69 19.30
C LYS A 7 -15.72 -6.51 17.79
N PRO A 8 -16.87 -6.71 17.11
CA PRO A 8 -16.99 -6.33 15.72
C PRO A 8 -16.65 -4.85 15.53
N ILE A 9 -15.94 -4.55 14.45
CA ILE A 9 -15.64 -3.20 13.98
C ILE A 9 -16.84 -2.69 13.21
N GLU A 10 -17.29 -1.47 13.51
CA GLU A 10 -18.43 -0.79 12.87
C GLU A 10 -17.95 0.51 12.19
N GLU A 11 -16.92 0.38 11.33
CA GLU A 11 -16.32 1.49 10.58
C GLU A 11 -16.70 1.44 9.09
N ALA A 12 -16.58 2.55 8.37
CA ALA A 12 -16.92 2.64 6.94
C ALA A 12 -15.99 1.82 6.03
N ASN A 13 -14.84 1.40 6.53
CA ASN A 13 -13.90 0.52 5.85
C ASN A 13 -14.30 -0.97 5.95
N VAL A 14 -15.41 -1.31 6.64
CA VAL A 14 -15.95 -2.68 6.70
C VAL A 14 -16.88 -2.92 5.50
N TRP A 15 -16.35 -3.55 4.46
CA TRP A 15 -17.09 -3.80 3.22
C TRP A 15 -16.60 -5.06 2.51
N ILE A 16 -17.39 -5.52 1.55
CA ILE A 16 -17.06 -6.57 0.57
C ILE A 16 -17.27 -6.03 -0.84
N ARG A 17 -16.97 -6.79 -1.90
CA ARG A 17 -17.21 -6.35 -3.29
C ARG A 17 -18.66 -5.89 -3.47
N ASP A 18 -19.61 -6.67 -2.98
CA ASP A 18 -21.04 -6.43 -3.15
C ASP A 18 -21.56 -5.23 -2.33
N SER A 19 -20.72 -4.61 -1.51
CA SER A 19 -21.05 -3.34 -0.85
C SER A 19 -21.07 -2.15 -1.82
N PHE A 20 -20.62 -2.34 -3.06
CA PHE A 20 -20.57 -1.29 -4.08
C PHE A 20 -21.32 -1.69 -5.35
N ASP A 21 -22.19 -0.81 -5.83
CA ASP A 21 -22.97 -1.00 -7.05
C ASP A 21 -22.10 -0.82 -8.31
N SER A 22 -21.13 0.10 -8.26
CA SER A 22 -20.28 0.40 -9.42
C SER A 22 -18.95 1.06 -9.04
N GLU A 23 -17.99 1.03 -9.96
CA GLU A 23 -16.68 1.66 -9.77
C GLU A 23 -16.75 3.18 -9.54
N ARG A 24 -17.85 3.83 -9.96
CA ARG A 24 -18.06 5.27 -9.79
C ARG A 24 -18.05 5.69 -8.33
N GLU A 25 -18.28 4.76 -7.41
CA GLU A 25 -18.24 5.05 -5.98
C GLU A 25 -16.84 5.38 -5.47
N TRP A 26 -15.79 4.87 -6.13
CA TRP A 26 -14.40 5.09 -5.74
C TRP A 26 -13.55 5.86 -6.75
N ILE A 27 -14.10 6.20 -7.90
CA ILE A 27 -13.42 7.01 -8.93
C ILE A 27 -13.81 8.49 -8.78
N ILE A 28 -12.79 9.35 -8.66
CA ILE A 28 -12.90 10.79 -8.71
C ILE A 28 -12.31 11.25 -10.05
N GLU A 29 -13.19 11.67 -10.97
CA GLU A 29 -12.81 12.15 -12.30
C GLU A 29 -12.27 13.59 -12.23
N LEU A 30 -11.08 13.81 -12.78
CA LEU A 30 -10.49 15.14 -12.90
C LEU A 30 -11.23 15.94 -13.99
N SER A 31 -11.70 17.13 -13.62
CA SER A 31 -12.24 18.09 -14.59
C SER A 31 -11.13 18.65 -15.49
N PRO A 32 -11.44 19.15 -16.70
CA PRO A 32 -10.47 19.84 -17.54
C PRO A 32 -9.76 21.03 -16.84
N SER A 33 -10.49 21.74 -15.97
CA SER A 33 -9.88 22.82 -15.17
C SER A 33 -8.93 22.31 -14.09
N ALA A 34 -9.21 21.14 -13.51
CA ALA A 34 -8.32 20.51 -12.54
C ALA A 34 -7.03 20.04 -13.22
N ILE A 35 -7.14 19.42 -14.40
CA ILE A 35 -5.98 19.00 -15.20
C ILE A 35 -5.09 20.20 -15.51
N ASN A 36 -5.67 21.30 -16.01
CA ASN A 36 -4.91 22.52 -16.29
C ASN A 36 -4.21 23.10 -15.04
N ASP A 37 -4.82 22.98 -13.86
CA ASP A 37 -4.20 23.47 -12.62
C ASP A 37 -3.01 22.58 -12.21
N ILE A 38 -3.12 21.25 -12.40
CA ILE A 38 -2.01 20.31 -12.19
C ILE A 38 -0.89 20.58 -13.18
N GLU A 39 -1.19 20.73 -14.48
CA GLU A 39 -0.18 21.04 -15.51
C GLU A 39 0.61 22.31 -15.17
N LYS A 40 -0.07 23.39 -14.74
CA LYS A 40 0.59 24.63 -14.30
C LYS A 40 1.49 24.43 -13.07
N ALA A 41 1.07 23.60 -12.13
CA ALA A 41 1.87 23.29 -10.95
C ALA A 41 3.09 22.41 -11.32
N VAL A 42 2.95 21.48 -12.27
CA VAL A 42 4.06 20.71 -12.85
C VAL A 42 5.08 21.63 -13.48
N ASP A 43 4.66 22.54 -14.36
CA ASP A 43 5.55 23.51 -15.02
C ASP A 43 6.31 24.35 -14.00
N ALA A 44 5.59 24.90 -13.01
CA ALA A 44 6.20 25.73 -11.95
C ALA A 44 7.20 24.95 -11.09
N ALA A 45 6.89 23.71 -10.74
CA ALA A 45 7.77 22.85 -9.95
C ALA A 45 9.02 22.43 -10.75
N ALA A 46 8.86 22.15 -12.04
CA ALA A 46 9.96 21.84 -12.95
C ALA A 46 10.90 23.05 -13.12
N ASP A 47 10.35 24.25 -13.36
CA ASP A 47 11.11 25.50 -13.49
C ASP A 47 11.89 25.85 -12.21
N ALA A 48 11.31 25.53 -11.04
CA ALA A 48 11.94 25.71 -9.74
C ALA A 48 12.99 24.63 -9.41
N GLY A 49 13.08 23.55 -10.21
CA GLY A 49 14.00 22.44 -9.99
C GLY A 49 13.65 21.58 -8.77
N HIS A 50 12.37 21.53 -8.38
CA HIS A 50 11.93 20.68 -7.27
C HIS A 50 12.05 19.19 -7.66
N ALA A 51 12.60 18.39 -6.75
CA ALA A 51 12.54 16.93 -6.88
C ALA A 51 11.11 16.45 -6.56
N PRO A 52 10.55 15.46 -7.28
CA PRO A 52 9.17 15.04 -7.07
C PRO A 52 8.86 14.60 -5.63
N GLN A 53 9.75 13.83 -4.99
CA GLN A 53 9.56 13.36 -3.62
C GLN A 53 9.54 14.47 -2.56
N ASP A 54 10.11 15.65 -2.87
CA ASP A 54 10.22 16.78 -1.96
C ASP A 54 9.04 17.76 -2.09
N LEU A 55 8.09 17.47 -2.99
CA LEU A 55 6.92 18.32 -3.17
C LEU A 55 6.07 18.36 -1.90
N ARG A 56 5.51 19.54 -1.64
CA ARG A 56 4.59 19.85 -0.54
C ARG A 56 3.45 20.70 -1.09
N PRO A 57 2.29 20.78 -0.42
CA PRO A 57 1.18 21.65 -0.86
C PRO A 57 1.60 23.11 -1.12
N GLU A 58 2.63 23.61 -0.42
CA GLU A 58 3.18 24.95 -0.58
C GLU A 58 4.03 25.11 -1.85
N THR A 59 4.74 24.07 -2.27
CA THR A 59 5.59 24.05 -3.48
C THR A 59 4.86 23.49 -4.70
N PHE A 60 3.68 22.86 -4.50
CA PHE A 60 2.79 22.36 -5.53
C PHE A 60 1.32 22.79 -5.26
N PRO A 61 1.00 24.09 -5.39
CA PRO A 61 -0.31 24.61 -5.02
C PRO A 61 -1.40 24.21 -6.02
N LEU A 62 -2.46 23.56 -5.52
CA LEU A 62 -3.63 23.13 -6.29
C LEU A 62 -4.92 23.77 -5.73
N PRO A 63 -5.10 25.10 -5.84
CA PRO A 63 -6.15 25.82 -5.11
C PRO A 63 -7.57 25.35 -5.45
N ARG A 64 -7.82 24.93 -6.70
CA ARG A 64 -9.14 24.41 -7.11
C ARG A 64 -9.39 22.97 -6.68
N LEU A 65 -8.34 22.18 -6.47
CA LEU A 65 -8.44 20.78 -6.06
C LEU A 65 -8.30 20.60 -4.55
N LYS A 66 -7.82 21.61 -3.80
CA LYS A 66 -7.56 21.48 -2.36
C LYS A 66 -8.75 20.90 -1.58
N ALA A 67 -9.97 21.36 -1.85
CA ALA A 67 -11.16 20.82 -1.20
C ALA A 67 -11.41 19.34 -1.60
N THR A 68 -11.36 19.04 -2.90
CA THR A 68 -11.51 17.67 -3.41
C THR A 68 -10.44 16.72 -2.87
N LEU A 69 -9.19 17.15 -2.75
CA LEU A 69 -8.10 16.36 -2.17
C LEU A 69 -8.34 16.14 -0.67
N SER A 70 -8.84 17.14 0.05
CA SER A 70 -9.25 16.94 1.45
C SER A 70 -10.38 15.90 1.57
N ASP A 71 -11.37 15.94 0.68
CA ASP A 71 -12.46 14.95 0.67
C ASP A 71 -11.95 13.55 0.32
N ILE A 72 -11.00 13.44 -0.62
CA ILE A 72 -10.35 12.16 -0.97
C ILE A 72 -9.59 11.61 0.24
N TYR A 73 -8.83 12.44 0.96
CA TYR A 73 -8.13 12.00 2.16
C TYR A 73 -9.10 11.52 3.23
N GLU A 74 -10.22 12.21 3.43
CA GLU A 74 -11.26 11.77 4.38
C GLU A 74 -11.87 10.41 4.00
N ILE A 75 -12.10 10.16 2.70
CA ILE A 75 -12.53 8.85 2.19
C ILE A 75 -11.50 7.76 2.49
N ILE A 76 -10.22 8.07 2.37
CA ILE A 76 -9.13 7.11 2.59
C ILE A 76 -8.93 6.86 4.09
N GLU A 77 -8.95 7.90 4.92
CA GLU A 77 -8.64 7.74 6.36
C GLU A 77 -9.83 7.24 7.19
N ASN A 78 -11.03 7.74 6.89
CA ASN A 78 -12.25 7.51 7.68
C ASN A 78 -13.37 6.80 6.90
N GLY A 79 -13.29 6.80 5.57
CA GLY A 79 -14.27 6.13 4.70
C GLY A 79 -13.88 4.68 4.41
N ARG A 80 -14.05 4.29 3.14
CA ARG A 80 -13.80 2.94 2.65
C ARG A 80 -12.32 2.53 2.64
N GLY A 81 -11.39 3.45 2.86
CA GLY A 81 -9.96 3.12 2.87
C GLY A 81 -9.24 3.29 1.53
N PHE A 82 -9.90 3.69 0.45
CA PHE A 82 -9.26 3.87 -0.85
C PHE A 82 -10.01 4.80 -1.80
N ALA A 83 -9.29 5.33 -2.78
CA ALA A 83 -9.83 6.15 -3.86
C ALA A 83 -8.96 6.05 -5.13
N VAL A 84 -9.55 6.33 -6.28
CA VAL A 84 -8.86 6.46 -7.57
C VAL A 84 -9.13 7.84 -8.14
N VAL A 85 -8.08 8.62 -8.37
CA VAL A 85 -8.14 9.87 -9.14
C VAL A 85 -7.91 9.53 -10.61
N ARG A 86 -8.88 9.81 -11.47
CA ARG A 86 -8.88 9.42 -12.89
C ARG A 86 -8.86 10.62 -13.82
N GLY A 87 -8.23 10.47 -14.97
CA GLY A 87 -8.28 11.45 -16.07
C GLY A 87 -7.03 12.30 -16.23
N TRP A 88 -5.94 12.02 -15.49
CA TRP A 88 -4.64 12.67 -15.73
C TRP A 88 -4.08 12.22 -17.10
N PRO A 89 -3.78 13.14 -18.03
CA PRO A 89 -3.37 12.80 -19.40
C PRO A 89 -1.87 12.45 -19.48
N SER A 90 -1.45 11.41 -18.77
CA SER A 90 -0.03 11.05 -18.61
C SER A 90 0.76 10.87 -19.91
N GLU A 91 0.10 10.50 -21.01
CA GLU A 91 0.69 10.33 -22.34
C GLU A 91 1.17 11.64 -22.98
N ARG A 92 0.70 12.79 -22.49
CA ARG A 92 1.13 14.12 -22.95
C ARG A 92 2.37 14.62 -22.22
N HIS A 93 2.78 13.90 -21.18
CA HIS A 93 3.84 14.29 -20.26
C HIS A 93 4.98 13.29 -20.33
N ASN A 94 6.20 13.80 -20.15
CA ASN A 94 7.35 12.93 -19.98
C ASN A 94 7.33 12.25 -18.59
N HIS A 95 8.25 11.31 -18.35
CA HIS A 95 8.27 10.58 -17.08
C HIS A 95 8.43 11.52 -15.87
N GLN A 96 9.33 12.49 -15.93
CA GLN A 96 9.57 13.43 -14.83
C GLN A 96 8.33 14.30 -14.52
N GLU A 97 7.65 14.81 -15.55
CA GLU A 97 6.41 15.59 -15.39
C GLU A 97 5.29 14.74 -14.76
N ASN A 98 5.19 13.47 -15.14
CA ASN A 98 4.25 12.55 -14.50
C ASN A 98 4.58 12.30 -13.03
N LEU A 99 5.86 12.19 -12.68
CA LEU A 99 6.29 12.08 -11.28
C LEU A 99 5.94 13.35 -10.49
N LEU A 100 6.19 14.54 -11.06
CA LEU A 100 5.83 15.81 -10.44
C LEU A 100 4.31 15.90 -10.20
N ALA A 101 3.49 15.53 -11.18
CA ALA A 101 2.04 15.51 -11.03
C ALA A 101 1.58 14.56 -9.91
N PHE A 102 2.11 13.34 -9.92
CA PHE A 102 1.73 12.30 -8.96
C PHE A 102 2.19 12.60 -7.54
N CYS A 103 3.46 12.97 -7.35
CA CYS A 103 3.98 13.37 -6.04
C CYS A 103 3.34 14.68 -5.55
N GLY A 104 3.08 15.63 -6.45
CA GLY A 104 2.40 16.88 -6.12
C GLY A 104 1.00 16.66 -5.58
N ILE A 105 0.21 15.78 -6.20
CA ILE A 105 -1.11 15.36 -5.70
C ILE A 105 -0.97 14.57 -4.39
N ALA A 106 -0.05 13.60 -4.35
CA ALA A 106 0.17 12.75 -3.18
C ALA A 106 0.61 13.54 -1.94
N SER A 107 1.28 14.68 -2.12
CA SER A 107 1.73 15.57 -1.03
C SER A 107 0.58 16.13 -0.18
N TYR A 108 -0.66 16.11 -0.68
CA TYR A 108 -1.86 16.48 0.09
C TYR A 108 -2.36 15.35 1.00
N PHE A 109 -1.85 14.12 0.82
CA PHE A 109 -2.24 12.94 1.59
C PHE A 109 -1.16 12.48 2.56
N GLY A 110 0.10 12.88 2.35
CA GLY A 110 1.23 12.55 3.19
C GLY A 110 2.56 12.87 2.52
N GLU A 111 3.65 12.64 3.22
CA GLU A 111 5.00 12.84 2.73
C GLU A 111 5.57 11.54 2.16
N ALA A 112 6.24 11.62 1.01
CA ALA A 112 6.88 10.46 0.40
C ALA A 112 8.03 9.96 1.27
N LYS A 113 8.05 8.64 1.54
CA LYS A 113 9.07 7.98 2.34
C LYS A 113 9.83 6.94 1.53
N VAL A 114 11.04 6.65 1.99
CA VAL A 114 11.92 5.63 1.44
C VAL A 114 11.25 4.26 1.57
N GLN A 115 11.23 3.50 0.47
CA GLN A 115 10.47 2.23 0.41
C GLN A 115 11.36 0.99 0.61
N ASN A 116 12.67 1.17 0.52
CA ASN A 116 13.64 0.10 0.50
C ASN A 116 15.00 0.55 1.01
N TYR A 117 15.87 -0.42 1.23
CA TYR A 117 17.22 -0.22 1.75
C TYR A 117 18.11 0.58 0.78
N GLU A 118 17.76 0.59 -0.51
CA GLU A 118 18.42 1.37 -1.56
C GLU A 118 18.12 2.88 -1.49
N GLY A 119 17.20 3.32 -0.62
CA GLY A 119 16.88 4.74 -0.45
C GLY A 119 15.91 5.28 -1.49
N GLU A 120 15.12 4.43 -2.16
CA GLU A 120 14.22 4.86 -3.23
C GLU A 120 12.85 5.30 -2.67
N PRO A 121 12.47 6.59 -2.73
CA PRO A 121 11.14 7.07 -2.33
C PRO A 121 10.08 6.88 -3.42
N ILE A 122 10.50 6.71 -4.67
CA ILE A 122 9.67 6.52 -5.86
C ILE A 122 10.14 5.24 -6.55
N VAL A 123 9.25 4.28 -6.74
CA VAL A 123 9.61 2.95 -7.27
C VAL A 123 8.80 2.60 -8.50
N ASP A 124 9.47 2.29 -9.61
CA ASP A 124 8.84 1.68 -10.78
C ASP A 124 8.46 0.23 -10.48
N VAL A 125 7.16 -0.06 -10.61
CA VAL A 125 6.54 -1.36 -10.47
C VAL A 125 6.30 -1.94 -11.86
N ILE A 126 7.34 -2.61 -12.35
CA ILE A 126 7.47 -3.21 -13.68
C ILE A 126 8.00 -4.65 -13.56
N ASP A 127 7.76 -5.48 -14.57
CA ASP A 127 8.48 -6.74 -14.69
C ASP A 127 9.95 -6.46 -15.00
N LYS A 128 10.86 -6.90 -14.13
CA LYS A 128 12.32 -6.76 -14.31
C LYS A 128 12.98 -8.07 -14.72
N ASP A 129 12.19 -9.06 -15.18
CA ASP A 129 12.64 -10.41 -15.50
C ASP A 129 13.39 -11.09 -14.33
N LYS A 130 13.04 -10.73 -13.09
CA LYS A 130 13.61 -11.33 -11.88
C LYS A 130 12.70 -12.45 -11.35
N PRO A 131 13.26 -13.58 -10.87
CA PRO A 131 12.47 -14.57 -10.15
C PRO A 131 11.86 -13.93 -8.89
N TYR A 132 10.68 -14.38 -8.47
CA TYR A 132 10.07 -13.98 -7.20
C TYR A 132 10.43 -14.99 -6.12
N ASP A 133 11.34 -14.60 -5.22
CA ASP A 133 11.95 -15.44 -4.19
C ASP A 133 12.37 -14.61 -2.96
N HIS A 134 13.04 -15.25 -1.99
CA HIS A 134 13.49 -14.64 -0.73
C HIS A 134 14.50 -13.48 -0.90
N THR A 135 15.03 -13.25 -2.11
CA THR A 135 15.98 -12.18 -2.43
C THR A 135 15.36 -11.02 -3.22
N SER A 136 14.07 -11.12 -3.57
CA SER A 136 13.41 -10.20 -4.48
C SER A 136 12.01 -9.80 -3.98
N ARG A 137 11.53 -8.64 -4.43
CA ARG A 137 10.19 -8.15 -4.09
C ARG A 137 9.25 -8.41 -5.27
N GLY A 138 8.02 -8.83 -4.97
CA GLY A 138 7.08 -9.33 -5.98
C GLY A 138 6.63 -8.31 -7.03
N TYR A 139 6.81 -7.01 -6.78
CA TYR A 139 6.53 -5.97 -7.77
C TYR A 139 7.46 -6.02 -9.00
N MET A 140 8.59 -6.75 -8.92
CA MET A 140 9.55 -6.92 -10.01
C MET A 140 9.24 -8.09 -10.95
N SER A 141 8.10 -8.76 -10.78
CA SER A 141 7.71 -9.97 -11.52
C SER A 141 6.30 -9.84 -12.11
N ASN A 142 5.99 -10.63 -13.14
CA ASN A 142 4.67 -10.75 -13.76
C ASN A 142 3.72 -11.77 -13.13
N LYS A 143 4.17 -12.56 -12.15
CA LYS A 143 3.35 -13.56 -11.46
C LYS A 143 2.29 -12.92 -10.57
N ARG A 144 1.29 -13.68 -10.14
CA ARG A 144 0.33 -13.21 -9.12
C ARG A 144 1.11 -12.73 -7.90
N LEU A 145 0.77 -11.53 -7.43
CA LEU A 145 1.26 -10.98 -6.17
C LEU A 145 0.18 -11.23 -5.11
N PRO A 146 0.44 -12.06 -4.07
CA PRO A 146 -0.55 -12.34 -3.03
C PRO A 146 -1.03 -11.08 -2.31
N PHE A 147 -2.15 -11.19 -1.58
CA PHE A 147 -2.63 -10.11 -0.74
C PHE A 147 -1.58 -9.75 0.32
N HIS A 148 -1.31 -8.46 0.43
CA HIS A 148 -0.36 -7.93 1.40
C HIS A 148 -0.69 -6.48 1.77
N SER A 149 -0.06 -6.01 2.85
CA SER A 149 0.14 -4.61 3.17
C SER A 149 1.61 -4.27 2.98
N ASP A 150 1.86 -3.01 2.63
CA ASP A 150 3.20 -2.43 2.48
C ASP A 150 3.72 -1.83 3.81
N GLY A 151 4.84 -1.12 3.79
CA GLY A 151 5.51 -0.58 4.99
C GLY A 151 5.14 0.86 5.38
N ALA A 152 4.02 1.41 4.91
CA ALA A 152 3.67 2.83 5.16
C ALA A 152 2.20 3.02 5.56
N ASP A 153 1.81 4.25 5.92
CA ASP A 153 0.43 4.60 6.25
C ASP A 153 -0.47 4.52 5.02
N LEU A 154 -0.02 5.14 3.91
CA LEU A 154 -0.71 5.11 2.63
C LEU A 154 0.20 4.60 1.53
N VAL A 155 -0.40 3.93 0.54
CA VAL A 155 0.27 3.56 -0.71
C VAL A 155 -0.42 4.27 -1.86
N GLY A 156 0.38 4.92 -2.69
CA GLY A 156 -0.05 5.51 -3.96
C GLY A 156 0.45 4.68 -5.14
N LEU A 157 -0.36 4.54 -6.19
CA LEU A 157 0.05 3.97 -7.49
C LEU A 157 -0.41 4.88 -8.64
N LEU A 158 0.51 5.32 -9.48
CA LEU A 158 0.22 5.95 -10.78
C LEU A 158 0.37 4.92 -11.90
N CYS A 159 -0.60 4.83 -12.81
CA CYS A 159 -0.50 4.03 -14.02
C CYS A 159 0.11 4.80 -15.20
N LEU A 160 1.27 4.37 -15.69
CA LEU A 160 1.92 4.88 -16.91
C LEU A 160 1.78 3.93 -18.10
N GLY A 161 1.49 2.66 -17.84
CA GLY A 161 1.36 1.64 -18.86
C GLY A 161 0.53 0.45 -18.39
N GLU A 162 -0.25 -0.10 -19.31
CA GLU A 162 -1.13 -1.25 -19.09
C GLU A 162 -0.50 -2.50 -19.72
N PRO A 163 -0.63 -3.69 -19.08
CA PRO A 163 -0.22 -4.94 -19.69
C PRO A 163 -1.10 -5.25 -20.91
N ALA A 164 -0.67 -6.21 -21.73
CA ALA A 164 -1.51 -6.72 -22.80
C ALA A 164 -2.68 -7.55 -22.26
N GLU A 165 -2.45 -8.33 -21.19
CA GLU A 165 -3.45 -9.20 -20.56
C GLU A 165 -3.25 -9.26 -19.05
N GLY A 166 -4.35 -9.30 -18.29
CA GLY A 166 -4.34 -9.49 -16.84
C GLY A 166 -3.84 -8.26 -16.08
N GLY A 167 -3.20 -8.49 -14.93
CA GLY A 167 -2.63 -7.43 -14.09
C GLY A 167 -3.65 -6.62 -13.30
N THR A 168 -4.86 -7.15 -13.17
CA THR A 168 -5.96 -6.60 -12.37
C THR A 168 -5.50 -6.38 -10.93
N SER A 169 -5.71 -5.17 -10.44
CA SER A 169 -5.45 -4.82 -9.04
C SER A 169 -6.63 -5.25 -8.19
N LEU A 170 -6.35 -5.82 -7.04
CA LEU A 170 -7.36 -6.32 -6.11
C LEU A 170 -7.21 -5.59 -4.77
N LEU A 171 -8.30 -5.05 -4.24
CA LEU A 171 -8.33 -4.43 -2.91
C LEU A 171 -9.30 -5.18 -2.00
N LEU A 172 -8.92 -5.34 -0.74
CA LEU A 172 -9.67 -6.12 0.24
C LEU A 172 -9.69 -5.40 1.59
N SER A 173 -10.87 -5.32 2.21
CA SER A 173 -11.04 -4.75 3.55
C SER A 173 -10.49 -5.69 4.62
N ALA A 174 -9.41 -5.27 5.29
CA ALA A 174 -8.85 -5.99 6.44
C ALA A 174 -9.76 -5.92 7.67
N THR A 175 -10.57 -4.87 7.82
CA THR A 175 -11.56 -4.77 8.90
C THR A 175 -12.71 -5.76 8.71
N HIS A 176 -13.13 -5.99 7.47
CA HIS A 176 -14.07 -7.07 7.15
C HIS A 176 -13.46 -8.46 7.41
N LEU A 177 -12.19 -8.68 7.05
CA LEU A 177 -11.48 -9.92 7.41
C LEU A 177 -11.46 -10.14 8.92
N TYR A 178 -11.09 -9.12 9.70
CA TYR A 178 -11.10 -9.19 11.15
C TYR A 178 -12.47 -9.60 11.70
N ASN A 179 -13.54 -8.93 11.25
CA ASN A 179 -14.91 -9.25 11.67
C ASN A 179 -15.32 -10.68 11.30
N THR A 180 -14.96 -11.13 10.11
CA THR A 180 -15.27 -12.49 9.66
C THR A 180 -14.51 -13.54 10.48
N ILE A 181 -13.23 -13.31 10.79
CA ILE A 181 -12.45 -14.19 11.66
C ILE A 181 -13.03 -14.18 13.07
N LEU A 182 -13.40 -13.02 13.62
CA LEU A 182 -14.03 -12.91 14.93
C LEU A 182 -15.33 -13.75 15.01
N GLN A 183 -16.09 -13.82 13.92
CA GLN A 183 -17.33 -14.58 13.86
C GLN A 183 -17.11 -16.07 13.62
N GLU A 184 -16.27 -16.44 12.66
CA GLU A 184 -16.12 -17.82 12.17
C GLU A 184 -15.07 -18.62 12.95
N LYS A 185 -13.98 -17.95 13.38
CA LYS A 185 -12.78 -18.54 13.97
C LYS A 185 -12.14 -17.62 15.04
N PRO A 186 -12.87 -17.20 16.09
CA PRO A 186 -12.37 -16.25 17.09
C PRO A 186 -11.07 -16.71 17.77
N GLU A 187 -10.85 -18.02 17.88
CA GLU A 187 -9.63 -18.62 18.42
C GLU A 187 -8.37 -18.21 17.63
N TYR A 188 -8.47 -18.02 16.31
CA TYR A 188 -7.34 -17.63 15.46
C TYR A 188 -6.85 -16.20 15.74
N LEU A 189 -7.71 -15.33 16.29
CA LEU A 189 -7.32 -13.97 16.66
C LEU A 189 -6.21 -13.95 17.72
N THR A 190 -6.09 -14.99 18.55
CA THR A 190 -4.98 -15.10 19.50
C THR A 190 -3.63 -15.21 18.77
N THR A 191 -3.55 -16.04 17.72
CA THR A 191 -2.33 -16.17 16.90
C THR A 191 -2.09 -14.93 16.05
N LEU A 192 -3.14 -14.39 15.41
CA LEU A 192 -3.03 -13.19 14.56
C LEU A 192 -2.60 -11.94 15.34
N THR A 193 -2.99 -11.82 16.61
CA THR A 193 -2.56 -10.72 17.49
C THR A 193 -1.22 -10.97 18.18
N ARG A 194 -0.83 -12.25 18.38
CA ARG A 194 0.53 -12.62 18.82
C ARG A 194 1.57 -12.33 17.73
N GLY A 195 1.17 -12.42 16.47
CA GLY A 195 2.01 -12.05 15.33
C GLY A 195 3.08 -13.08 14.98
N PHE A 196 3.96 -12.73 14.04
CA PHE A 196 4.96 -13.61 13.44
C PHE A 196 6.30 -12.89 13.27
N TYR A 197 7.41 -13.62 13.23
CA TYR A 197 8.66 -13.04 12.71
C TYR A 197 8.56 -12.90 11.20
N HIS A 198 9.23 -11.90 10.65
CA HIS A 198 9.30 -11.68 9.21
C HIS A 198 10.75 -11.64 8.73
N HIS A 199 11.04 -12.34 7.64
CA HIS A 199 12.31 -12.24 6.95
C HIS A 199 12.50 -10.87 6.29
N ARG A 200 13.65 -10.23 6.49
CA ARG A 200 13.99 -8.89 6.01
C ARG A 200 14.47 -8.88 4.56
N ARG A 201 14.61 -10.03 3.89
CA ARG A 201 14.88 -10.15 2.44
C ARG A 201 16.13 -9.38 2.00
N GLY A 202 17.21 -9.48 2.78
CA GLY A 202 18.46 -8.77 2.53
C GLY A 202 18.42 -7.25 2.79
N GLN A 203 17.35 -6.72 3.39
CA GLN A 203 17.20 -5.30 3.72
C GLN A 203 17.72 -5.03 5.14
N HIS A 204 18.98 -5.40 5.37
CA HIS A 204 19.67 -5.28 6.65
C HIS A 204 21.18 -5.14 6.46
N ASP A 205 21.85 -4.47 7.41
CA ASP A 205 23.30 -4.35 7.38
C ASP A 205 24.00 -5.70 7.68
N PRO A 206 25.25 -5.90 7.22
CA PRO A 206 26.05 -7.04 7.61
C PRO A 206 26.19 -7.14 9.14
N GLY A 207 25.80 -8.29 9.70
CA GLY A 207 25.85 -8.54 11.14
C GLY A 207 24.55 -8.21 11.90
N GLU A 208 23.57 -7.58 11.26
CA GLU A 208 22.21 -7.49 11.79
C GLU A 208 21.43 -8.80 11.58
N SER A 209 20.42 -9.03 12.41
CA SER A 209 19.46 -10.12 12.22
C SER A 209 18.77 -10.00 10.85
N PRO A 210 18.68 -11.09 10.07
CA PRO A 210 17.89 -11.15 8.84
C PRO A 210 16.38 -11.20 9.11
N LEU A 211 15.96 -11.26 10.38
CA LEU A 211 14.56 -11.29 10.81
C LEU A 211 14.16 -9.99 11.50
N SER A 212 12.86 -9.69 11.51
CA SER A 212 12.27 -8.62 12.30
C SER A 212 12.70 -8.71 13.77
N PRO A 213 12.90 -7.58 14.46
CA PRO A 213 13.38 -7.58 15.84
C PRO A 213 12.40 -8.26 16.81
N GLU A 214 11.10 -8.21 16.50
CA GLU A 214 10.02 -8.78 17.28
C GLU A 214 9.01 -9.51 16.39
N ARG A 215 8.07 -10.22 17.02
CA ARG A 215 6.91 -10.78 16.31
C ARG A 215 5.93 -9.64 16.01
N ILE A 216 5.53 -9.54 14.75
CA ILE A 216 4.67 -8.48 14.22
C ILE A 216 3.23 -9.01 14.15
N PRO A 217 2.28 -8.43 14.90
CA PRO A 217 0.87 -8.80 14.81
C PRO A 217 0.31 -8.57 13.40
N ILE A 218 -0.45 -9.55 12.89
CA ILE A 218 -1.25 -9.34 11.68
C ILE A 218 -2.40 -8.39 11.99
N PHE A 219 -2.99 -8.50 13.18
CA PHE A 219 -3.96 -7.53 13.68
C PHE A 219 -3.46 -6.92 14.98
N SER A 220 -3.37 -5.60 14.99
CA SER A 220 -3.18 -4.79 16.19
C SER A 220 -4.17 -3.63 16.20
N PHE A 221 -4.26 -2.93 17.33
CA PHE A 221 -5.11 -1.76 17.47
C PHE A 221 -4.28 -0.61 17.99
N SER A 222 -4.33 0.53 17.29
CA SER A 222 -3.73 1.79 17.71
C SER A 222 -4.81 2.86 17.73
N ASN A 223 -4.88 3.65 18.79
CA ASN A 223 -5.96 4.62 19.02
C ASN A 223 -7.38 4.03 18.90
N GLY A 224 -7.54 2.72 19.20
CA GLY A 224 -8.80 2.00 19.07
C GLY A 224 -9.19 1.61 17.64
N LEU A 225 -8.35 1.91 16.64
CA LEU A 225 -8.56 1.60 15.23
C LEU A 225 -7.72 0.38 14.82
N LEU A 226 -8.26 -0.43 13.90
CA LEU A 226 -7.54 -1.61 13.40
C LEU A 226 -6.30 -1.20 12.60
N HIS A 227 -5.25 -1.98 12.80
CA HIS A 227 -4.02 -1.95 12.05
C HIS A 227 -3.71 -3.38 11.56
N CYS A 228 -3.74 -3.56 10.24
CA CYS A 228 -3.43 -4.82 9.59
C CYS A 228 -2.03 -4.78 8.98
N CYS A 229 -1.21 -5.77 9.33
CA CYS A 229 0.13 -5.94 8.80
C CYS A 229 0.31 -7.36 8.28
N TYR A 230 0.17 -7.56 6.97
CA TYR A 230 0.17 -8.89 6.40
C TYR A 230 1.07 -9.01 5.17
N ASN A 231 1.95 -10.01 5.17
CA ASN A 231 2.64 -10.48 3.99
C ASN A 231 3.07 -11.93 4.22
N ARG A 232 2.43 -12.89 3.53
CA ARG A 232 2.66 -14.33 3.74
C ARG A 232 4.13 -14.71 3.55
N ASN A 233 4.74 -14.26 2.46
CA ASN A 233 6.06 -14.75 2.05
C ASN A 233 7.17 -14.47 3.09
N PRO A 234 7.36 -13.24 3.61
CA PRO A 234 8.32 -12.99 4.67
C PRO A 234 8.06 -13.79 5.96
N ILE A 235 6.80 -14.12 6.27
CA ILE A 235 6.46 -14.94 7.44
C ILE A 235 6.94 -16.38 7.25
N GLU A 236 6.82 -16.93 6.04
CA GLU A 236 7.28 -18.29 5.73
C GLU A 236 8.80 -18.36 5.59
N TRP A 237 9.42 -17.38 4.94
CA TRP A 237 10.86 -17.35 4.66
C TRP A 237 11.76 -17.24 5.89
N VAL A 238 11.18 -17.16 7.10
CA VAL A 238 11.95 -17.33 8.34
C VAL A 238 12.52 -18.74 8.49
N ASP A 239 12.00 -19.71 7.72
CA ASP A 239 12.51 -21.09 7.64
C ASP A 239 13.94 -21.17 7.09
N HIS A 240 14.30 -20.29 6.16
CA HIS A 240 15.65 -20.14 5.63
C HIS A 240 16.67 -19.73 6.72
N GLU A 241 16.19 -19.11 7.79
CA GLU A 241 16.97 -18.72 8.96
C GLU A 241 16.84 -19.73 10.13
N GLY A 242 16.25 -20.90 9.87
CA GLY A 242 16.13 -22.00 10.82
C GLY A 242 14.96 -21.87 11.80
N ILE A 243 14.01 -20.95 11.57
CA ILE A 243 12.78 -20.82 12.37
C ILE A 243 11.64 -21.52 11.64
N ALA A 244 11.01 -22.50 12.29
CA ALA A 244 9.81 -23.15 11.74
C ALA A 244 8.55 -22.52 12.31
N LEU A 245 7.54 -22.32 11.45
CA LEU A 245 6.17 -22.07 11.88
C LEU A 245 5.59 -23.34 12.48
N SER A 246 4.80 -23.22 13.56
CA SER A 246 4.06 -24.37 14.10
C SER A 246 2.89 -24.76 13.19
N ASP A 247 2.41 -25.99 13.29
CA ASP A 247 1.23 -26.44 12.54
C ASP A 247 0.01 -25.52 12.76
N ASP A 248 -0.23 -25.09 14.01
CA ASP A 248 -1.30 -24.13 14.36
C ASP A 248 -1.09 -22.74 13.71
N GLU A 249 0.16 -22.34 13.49
CA GLU A 249 0.50 -21.05 12.86
C GLU A 249 0.23 -21.12 11.36
N ILE A 250 0.60 -22.23 10.72
CA ILE A 250 0.33 -22.51 9.32
C ILE A 250 -1.18 -22.60 9.08
N GLU A 251 -1.94 -23.32 9.92
CA GLU A 251 -3.40 -23.42 9.79
C GLU A 251 -4.08 -22.04 9.82
N VAL A 252 -3.66 -21.17 10.74
CA VAL A 252 -4.18 -19.79 10.86
C VAL A 252 -3.87 -18.97 9.61
N LEU A 253 -2.65 -19.04 9.09
CA LEU A 253 -2.25 -18.31 7.89
C LEU A 253 -2.98 -18.83 6.64
N ASP A 254 -3.13 -20.16 6.51
CA ASP A 254 -3.86 -20.78 5.41
C ASP A 254 -5.33 -20.40 5.41
N TYR A 255 -5.97 -20.34 6.59
CA TYR A 255 -7.32 -19.83 6.72
C TYR A 255 -7.41 -18.35 6.32
N PHE A 256 -6.45 -17.53 6.74
CA PHE A 256 -6.40 -16.11 6.39
C PHE A 256 -6.29 -15.92 4.87
N ASP A 257 -5.39 -16.66 4.22
CA ASP A 257 -5.23 -16.64 2.76
C ASP A 257 -6.48 -17.14 2.02
N ALA A 258 -7.07 -18.22 2.49
CA ALA A 258 -8.31 -18.76 1.92
C ALA A 258 -9.46 -17.75 2.04
N LEU A 259 -9.54 -17.04 3.16
CA LEU A 259 -10.52 -15.97 3.37
C LEU A 259 -10.28 -14.78 2.44
N CYS A 260 -9.02 -14.36 2.24
CA CYS A 260 -8.68 -13.30 1.29
C CYS A 260 -9.13 -13.63 -0.15
N HIS A 261 -9.11 -14.91 -0.52
CA HIS A 261 -9.49 -15.39 -1.85
C HIS A 261 -10.95 -15.84 -1.95
N ARG A 262 -11.75 -15.68 -0.89
CA ARG A 262 -13.17 -16.04 -0.90
C ARG A 262 -13.90 -15.17 -1.95
N PRO A 263 -14.71 -15.77 -2.85
CA PRO A 263 -15.43 -15.02 -3.87
C PRO A 263 -16.30 -13.91 -3.27
N GLY A 264 -16.30 -12.74 -3.92
CA GLY A 264 -17.08 -11.58 -3.48
C GLY A 264 -16.43 -10.73 -2.39
N MET A 265 -15.25 -11.09 -1.88
CA MET A 265 -14.56 -10.29 -0.86
C MET A 265 -13.85 -9.06 -1.44
N ALA A 266 -13.03 -9.26 -2.47
CA ALA A 266 -12.16 -8.22 -3.02
C ALA A 266 -12.84 -7.41 -4.13
N VAL A 267 -12.57 -6.09 -4.14
CA VAL A 267 -12.83 -5.23 -5.29
C VAL A 267 -11.74 -5.42 -6.32
N GLU A 268 -12.15 -5.63 -7.57
CA GLU A 268 -11.25 -5.67 -8.72
C GLU A 268 -11.18 -4.30 -9.37
N MET A 269 -9.98 -3.90 -9.80
CA MET A 269 -9.73 -2.62 -10.46
C MET A 269 -8.82 -2.80 -11.66
N GLU A 270 -9.33 -2.34 -12.80
CA GLU A 270 -8.53 -2.15 -14.00
C GLU A 270 -8.01 -0.72 -14.03
N PHE A 271 -6.70 -0.58 -13.94
CA PHE A 271 -6.04 0.70 -14.11
C PHE A 271 -6.09 1.14 -15.58
N ARG A 272 -6.41 2.40 -15.78
CA ARG A 272 -6.18 3.10 -17.05
C ARG A 272 -4.94 3.94 -16.91
N ARG A 273 -4.20 4.11 -18.00
CA ARG A 273 -3.10 5.08 -18.06
C ARG A 273 -3.57 6.45 -17.52
N GLY A 274 -2.81 7.02 -16.59
CA GLY A 274 -3.12 8.25 -15.87
C GLY A 274 -3.86 8.07 -14.55
N ASP A 275 -4.45 6.90 -14.27
CA ASP A 275 -5.12 6.67 -12.99
C ASP A 275 -4.10 6.70 -11.83
N MET A 276 -4.51 7.35 -10.74
CA MET A 276 -3.78 7.39 -9.48
C MET A 276 -4.63 6.75 -8.38
N GLN A 277 -4.26 5.57 -7.89
CA GLN A 277 -4.90 4.92 -6.76
C GLN A 277 -4.18 5.30 -5.47
N PHE A 278 -4.95 5.52 -4.40
CA PHE A 278 -4.46 5.68 -3.05
C PHE A 278 -5.22 4.76 -2.11
N VAL A 279 -4.49 4.05 -1.25
CA VAL A 279 -5.05 3.12 -0.27
C VAL A 279 -4.51 3.43 1.13
N ASN A 280 -5.37 3.29 2.13
CA ASN A 280 -5.01 3.25 3.54
C ASN A 280 -4.47 1.86 3.84
N ASN A 281 -3.15 1.77 3.93
CA ASN A 281 -2.44 0.51 3.97
C ASN A 281 -2.63 -0.24 5.31
N PHE A 282 -3.18 0.43 6.32
CA PHE A 282 -3.53 -0.19 7.60
C PHE A 282 -4.82 -1.01 7.55
N VAL A 283 -5.74 -0.71 6.62
CA VAL A 283 -7.07 -1.35 6.57
C VAL A 283 -7.38 -1.96 5.22
N ILE A 284 -6.54 -1.74 4.21
CA ILE A 284 -6.67 -2.32 2.88
C ILE A 284 -5.49 -3.25 2.59
N LEU A 285 -5.80 -4.53 2.40
CA LEU A 285 -4.86 -5.44 1.73
C LEU A 285 -5.01 -5.29 0.22
N HIS A 286 -3.90 -5.37 -0.48
CA HIS A 286 -3.87 -5.26 -1.93
C HIS A 286 -3.11 -6.43 -2.57
N SER A 287 -3.53 -6.77 -3.78
CA SER A 287 -2.98 -7.87 -4.58
C SER A 287 -3.02 -7.48 -6.06
N ARG A 288 -2.34 -8.26 -6.88
CA ARG A 288 -2.40 -8.17 -8.34
C ARG A 288 -2.47 -9.56 -8.93
N THR A 289 -3.34 -9.77 -9.91
CA THR A 289 -3.32 -11.00 -10.70
C THR A 289 -2.02 -11.14 -11.50
N GLU A 290 -1.78 -12.31 -12.04
CA GLU A 290 -0.73 -12.47 -13.06
C GLU A 290 -1.08 -11.63 -14.30
N TYR A 291 -0.04 -11.29 -15.07
CA TYR A 291 -0.20 -10.54 -16.30
C TYR A 291 0.82 -10.94 -17.35
N ARG A 292 0.56 -10.51 -18.58
CA ARG A 292 1.47 -10.66 -19.71
C ARG A 292 1.64 -9.33 -20.43
N ASP A 293 2.89 -8.95 -20.63
CA ASP A 293 3.25 -7.80 -21.43
C ASP A 293 3.39 -8.17 -22.92
N ALA A 294 3.24 -7.16 -23.77
CA ALA A 294 3.59 -7.19 -25.19
C ALA A 294 4.53 -6.03 -25.52
N LEU A 295 5.00 -5.96 -26.78
CA LEU A 295 5.95 -4.92 -27.20
C LEU A 295 5.44 -3.49 -26.93
N GLU A 296 4.16 -3.23 -27.27
CA GLU A 296 3.51 -1.92 -27.15
C GLU A 296 2.69 -1.75 -25.85
N ASN A 297 2.46 -2.84 -25.11
CA ASN A 297 1.63 -2.88 -23.91
C ASN A 297 2.43 -3.50 -22.77
N LYS A 298 3.19 -2.65 -22.08
CA LYS A 298 3.92 -3.04 -20.88
C LYS A 298 3.28 -2.40 -19.67
N ARG A 299 3.00 -3.22 -18.66
CA ARG A 299 2.56 -2.72 -17.37
C ARG A 299 3.65 -1.87 -16.74
N HIS A 300 3.31 -0.63 -16.44
CA HIS A 300 4.19 0.31 -15.78
C HIS A 300 3.38 1.11 -14.77
N LEU A 301 3.54 0.77 -13.49
CA LEU A 301 3.06 1.62 -12.41
C LEU A 301 4.24 2.30 -11.71
N VAL A 302 4.00 3.47 -11.13
CA VAL A 302 4.91 4.12 -10.19
C VAL A 302 4.28 4.08 -8.81
N ARG A 303 5.04 3.66 -7.79
CA ARG A 303 4.56 3.55 -6.42
C ARG A 303 5.17 4.60 -5.50
N LEU A 304 4.34 5.13 -4.61
CA LEU A 304 4.73 5.93 -3.45
C LEU A 304 4.30 5.23 -2.17
N TRP A 305 5.15 5.33 -1.14
CA TRP A 305 4.76 5.15 0.25
C TRP A 305 4.68 6.52 0.89
N LEU A 306 3.59 6.76 1.61
CA LEU A 306 3.32 8.06 2.23
C LEU A 306 3.09 7.87 3.73
N GLU A 307 3.62 8.80 4.52
CA GLU A 307 3.30 8.95 5.93
C GLU A 307 2.58 10.27 6.15
N ASN A 308 1.56 10.27 7.00
CA ASN A 308 0.84 11.50 7.35
C ASN A 308 0.87 11.68 8.86
N ALA A 309 1.50 12.75 9.33
CA ALA A 309 1.54 13.08 10.75
C ALA A 309 0.15 13.28 11.38
N ASN A 310 -0.89 13.50 10.56
CA ASN A 310 -2.29 13.62 10.99
C ASN A 310 -3.09 12.30 10.84
N SER A 311 -2.43 11.19 10.48
CA SER A 311 -3.03 9.84 10.48
C SER A 311 -3.62 9.55 11.85
N LYS A 312 -4.90 9.16 11.93
CA LYS A 312 -5.58 8.88 13.21
C LYS A 312 -5.07 7.61 13.86
N ARG A 313 -4.55 6.68 13.07
CA ARG A 313 -3.98 5.44 13.58
C ARG A 313 -2.67 5.71 14.32
N GLY A 314 -1.91 6.73 13.92
CA GLY A 314 -0.73 7.22 14.65
C GLY A 314 0.25 6.12 15.05
N ALA A 315 0.24 5.00 14.32
CA ALA A 315 1.21 3.94 14.49
C ALA A 315 2.54 4.43 13.90
N GLY A 316 3.68 4.00 14.46
CA GLY A 316 4.94 4.14 13.72
C GLY A 316 4.79 3.47 12.35
N GLY A 317 5.50 3.98 11.34
CA GLY A 317 5.40 3.45 9.98
C GLY A 317 5.57 1.93 9.99
N LEU A 318 4.77 1.21 9.22
CA LEU A 318 4.80 -0.26 9.19
C LEU A 318 6.24 -0.78 8.93
N LEU A 319 7.05 -0.01 8.20
CA LEU A 319 8.47 -0.27 7.96
C LEU A 319 9.31 -0.28 9.25
N ASP A 320 9.07 0.64 10.19
CA ASP A 320 9.76 0.69 11.49
C ASP A 320 9.53 -0.56 12.33
N ILE A 321 8.42 -1.27 12.08
CA ILE A 321 8.13 -2.53 12.76
C ILE A 321 9.00 -3.67 12.20
N TYR A 322 9.43 -3.57 10.93
CA TYR A 322 10.26 -4.58 10.27
C TYR A 322 11.75 -4.42 10.50
N VAL A 323 12.22 -3.21 10.81
CA VAL A 323 13.65 -2.90 10.94
C VAL A 323 14.02 -2.50 12.37
N PRO A 324 15.22 -2.86 12.86
CA PRO A 324 15.70 -2.36 14.15
C PRO A 324 15.84 -0.83 14.11
N GLY A 325 15.66 -0.16 15.26
CA GLY A 325 15.88 1.29 15.37
C GLY A 325 17.31 1.76 15.07
N SER A 326 18.28 0.83 14.98
CA SER A 326 19.64 1.10 14.51
C SER A 326 19.79 1.11 12.98
N SER A 327 18.78 0.67 12.24
CA SER A 327 18.85 0.55 10.79
C SER A 327 18.90 1.92 10.11
N LYS A 328 19.55 2.01 8.94
CA LYS A 328 19.61 3.25 8.15
C LYS A 328 18.23 3.81 7.84
N VAL A 329 17.29 2.92 7.52
CA VAL A 329 15.90 3.25 7.27
C VAL A 329 15.29 3.95 8.48
N SER A 330 15.39 3.38 9.69
CA SER A 330 14.88 4.01 10.92
C SER A 330 15.58 5.33 11.28
N GLN A 331 16.88 5.47 10.97
CA GLN A 331 17.64 6.69 11.26
C GLN A 331 17.23 7.87 10.37
N GLU A 332 16.81 7.62 9.12
CA GLU A 332 16.25 8.66 8.25
C GLU A 332 14.88 9.13 8.75
N HIS A 333 14.03 8.23 9.26
CA HIS A 333 12.76 8.60 9.90
C HIS A 333 12.94 9.34 11.24
N ALA A 334 14.05 9.14 11.96
CA ALA A 334 14.34 9.78 13.24
C ALA A 334 15.04 11.15 13.14
N ALA A 335 15.43 11.58 11.92
CA ALA A 335 16.18 12.81 11.68
C ALA A 335 15.30 14.04 11.33
N GLU A 336 13.97 13.89 11.32
CA GLU A 336 12.96 14.96 11.18
C GLU A 336 12.43 15.44 12.54
#